data_AF-A0A3D3LRX5-F1
#
_entry.id   AF-A0A3D3LRX5-F1
#
_cell.length_a   1.000
_cell.length_b   1.000
_cell.length_c   1.000
_cell.angle_alpha   90.00
_cell.angle_beta   90.00
_cell.angle_gamma   90.00
#
_symmetry.space_group_name_H-M   'P 1'
#
loop_
_entity.id
_entity.type
_entity.pdbx_description
1 polymer ?
#
loop_
_entity_poly.entity_id
_entity_poly.type
_entity_poly.pdbx_seq_one_letter_code
_entity_poly.pdbx_strand_id
1 'polypeptide(L)'
;VLGIYWIRHQAQFSIIKNANRGLLYINIIFLMLISLIPASTSFLMNYSGYQFPLFLYLVNNFLICLMLLWHLTYASKNRRLINDNIPEPMIRRGKLLLLSSPLLFLIAIVISFFNIRISFMMLYLLPFVFPIYHIYDKKMRKYKVKK
;
A
#
# COMPACT_ATOMS: atom_id res chain seq x y z
N VAL A 1 10.89 0.16 4.06
CA VAL A 1 9.60 0.02 3.33
C VAL A 1 8.69 -1.05 3.96
N LEU A 2 9.18 -2.27 4.24
CA LEU A 2 8.40 -3.37 4.85
C LEU A 2 7.52 -2.97 6.05
N GLY A 3 8.12 -2.36 7.08
CA GLY A 3 7.39 -1.94 8.28
C GLY A 3 6.24 -0.98 7.99
N ILE A 4 6.32 -0.19 6.92
CA ILE A 4 5.28 0.75 6.54
C ILE A 4 4.07 0.02 5.95
N TYR A 5 4.31 -0.96 5.07
CA TYR A 5 3.22 -1.81 4.57
C TYR A 5 2.55 -2.56 5.71
N TRP A 6 3.33 -3.08 6.66
CA TRP A 6 2.81 -3.77 7.85
C TRP A 6 1.94 -2.85 8.71
N ILE A 7 2.41 -1.65 9.05
CA ILE A 7 1.65 -0.67 9.85
C ILE A 7 0.34 -0.29 9.14
N ARG A 8 0.39 -0.04 7.82
CA ARG A 8 -0.81 0.29 7.02
C ARG A 8 -1.81 -0.86 7.01
N HIS A 9 -1.33 -2.09 6.82
CA HIS A 9 -2.14 -3.29 6.84
C HIS A 9 -2.82 -3.48 8.20
N GLN A 10 -2.06 -3.35 9.29
CA GLN A 10 -2.60 -3.46 10.65
C GLN A 10 -3.62 -2.36 10.96
N ALA A 11 -3.40 -1.13 10.47
CA ALA A 11 -4.37 -0.05 10.58
C ALA A 11 -5.69 -0.38 9.86
N GLN A 12 -5.65 -1.01 8.68
CA GLN A 12 -6.84 -1.47 7.96
C GLN A 12 -7.55 -2.63 8.69
N PHE A 13 -6.81 -3.60 9.21
CA PHE A 13 -7.41 -4.67 10.03
C PHE A 13 -8.07 -4.12 11.30
N SER A 14 -7.55 -3.02 11.86
CA SER A 14 -8.12 -2.41 13.05
C SER A 14 -9.56 -1.88 12.86
N ILE A 15 -9.98 -1.60 11.62
CA ILE A 15 -11.36 -1.12 11.33
C ILE A 15 -12.29 -2.25 10.86
N ILE A 16 -11.76 -3.44 10.62
CA ILE A 16 -12.50 -4.62 10.19
C ILE A 16 -13.08 -5.32 11.43
N LYS A 17 -14.40 -5.54 11.45
CA LYS A 17 -15.11 -6.23 12.53
C LYS A 17 -15.21 -7.74 12.28
N ASN A 18 -15.42 -8.14 11.03
CA ASN A 18 -15.58 -9.53 10.62
C ASN A 18 -14.69 -9.81 9.40
N ALA A 19 -14.06 -10.98 9.35
CA ALA A 19 -13.29 -11.44 8.19
C ALA A 19 -14.04 -12.58 7.49
N ASN A 20 -14.07 -12.56 6.16
CA ASN A 20 -14.61 -13.66 5.36
C ASN A 20 -13.49 -14.33 4.53
N ARG A 21 -13.78 -15.49 3.93
CA ARG A 21 -12.81 -16.25 3.14
C ARG A 21 -12.18 -15.42 2.01
N GLY A 22 -12.95 -14.55 1.35
CA GLY A 22 -12.43 -13.67 0.30
C GLY A 22 -11.39 -12.67 0.80
N LEU A 23 -11.59 -12.08 1.99
CA LEU A 23 -10.61 -11.19 2.61
C LEU A 23 -9.31 -11.94 2.96
N LEU A 24 -9.43 -13.19 3.40
CA LEU A 24 -8.28 -14.05 3.70
C LEU A 24 -7.45 -14.35 2.44
N TYR A 25 -8.08 -14.64 1.30
CA TYR A 25 -7.34 -14.84 0.03
C TYR A 25 -6.58 -13.57 -0.40
N ILE A 26 -7.21 -12.39 -0.27
CA ILE A 26 -6.53 -11.11 -0.56
C ILE A 26 -5.31 -10.94 0.36
N ASN A 27 -5.45 -11.26 1.64
CA ASN A 27 -4.35 -11.20 2.61
C ASN A 27 -3.22 -12.19 2.25
N ILE A 28 -3.54 -13.42 1.82
CA ILE A 28 -2.53 -14.40 1.41
C ILE A 28 -1.71 -13.87 0.21
N ILE A 29 -2.38 -13.35 -0.82
CA ILE A 29 -1.70 -12.77 -1.99
C ILE A 29 -0.81 -11.58 -1.58
N PHE A 30 -1.31 -10.72 -0.69
CA PHE A 30 -0.53 -9.62 -0.13
C PHE A 30 0.73 -10.11 0.61
N LEU A 31 0.62 -11.14 1.45
CA LEU A 31 1.75 -11.73 2.16
C LEU A 31 2.77 -12.35 1.19
N MET A 32 2.31 -13.01 0.12
CA MET A 32 3.19 -13.54 -0.92
C MET A 32 4.02 -12.42 -1.56
N LEU A 33 3.41 -11.31 -1.95
CA LEU A 33 4.13 -10.17 -2.53
C LEU A 33 5.09 -9.50 -1.51
N ILE A 34 4.68 -9.38 -0.25
CA ILE A 34 5.57 -8.88 0.81
C ILE A 34 6.81 -9.75 0.97
N SER A 35 6.64 -11.08 0.91
CA SER A 35 7.76 -12.02 1.03
C SER A 35 8.78 -11.89 -0.10
N LEU A 36 8.38 -11.34 -1.26
CA LEU A 36 9.25 -11.05 -2.40
C LEU A 36 10.04 -9.73 -2.25
N ILE A 37 9.73 -8.87 -1.27
CA ILE A 37 10.44 -7.59 -1.10
C ILE A 37 11.95 -7.80 -0.87
N PRO A 38 12.41 -8.67 0.06
CA PRO A 38 13.84 -8.86 0.30
C PRO A 38 14.58 -9.36 -0.95
N ALA A 39 13.99 -10.32 -1.67
CA ALA A 39 14.56 -10.86 -2.91
C ALA A 39 14.67 -9.80 -4.01
N SER A 40 13.58 -9.06 -4.28
CA SER A 40 13.58 -7.98 -5.27
C SER A 40 14.51 -6.82 -4.90
N THR A 41 14.63 -6.50 -3.61
CA THR A 41 15.56 -5.49 -3.11
C THR A 41 17.01 -5.93 -3.28
N SER A 42 17.35 -7.17 -2.90
CA SER A 42 18.69 -7.70 -3.08
C SER A 42 19.08 -7.74 -4.56
N PHE A 43 18.15 -8.16 -5.43
CA PHE A 43 18.37 -8.16 -6.88
C PHE A 43 18.60 -6.74 -7.44
N LEU A 44 17.83 -5.74 -6.99
CA LEU A 44 18.06 -4.34 -7.34
C LEU A 44 19.43 -3.84 -6.91
N MET A 45 19.84 -4.16 -5.67
CA MET A 45 21.10 -3.67 -5.12
C MET A 45 22.31 -4.29 -5.83
N ASN A 46 22.27 -5.59 -6.11
CA ASN A 46 23.36 -6.31 -6.77
C ASN A 46 23.54 -5.91 -8.24
N TYR A 47 22.45 -5.51 -8.91
CA TYR A 47 22.45 -5.11 -10.33
C TYR A 47 22.02 -3.66 -10.49
N SER A 48 22.47 -2.80 -9.58
CA SER A 48 22.20 -1.37 -9.62
C SER A 48 22.79 -0.77 -10.91
N GLY A 49 21.93 -0.18 -11.74
CA GLY A 49 22.29 0.35 -13.07
C GLY A 49 21.63 -0.35 -14.25
N TYR A 50 21.05 -1.55 -14.04
CA TYR A 50 20.22 -2.20 -15.04
C TYR A 50 18.74 -1.84 -14.85
N GLN A 51 18.00 -1.73 -15.95
CA GLN A 51 16.58 -1.38 -15.92
C GLN A 51 15.72 -2.50 -15.33
N PHE A 52 16.01 -3.75 -15.67
CA PHE A 52 15.17 -4.89 -15.30
C PHE A 52 15.07 -5.12 -13.77
N PRO A 53 16.17 -5.06 -12.98
CA PRO A 53 16.07 -5.13 -11.52
C PRO A 53 15.23 -4.00 -10.90
N LEU A 54 15.37 -2.77 -11.41
CA LEU A 54 14.56 -1.63 -10.95
C LEU A 54 13.09 -1.85 -11.30
N PHE A 55 12.80 -2.26 -12.54
CA PHE A 55 11.45 -2.57 -12.98
C PHE A 55 10.78 -3.64 -12.10
N LEU A 56 11.47 -4.76 -11.83
CA LEU A 56 10.94 -5.81 -10.95
C LEU A 56 10.64 -5.30 -9.54
N TYR A 57 11.54 -4.51 -8.96
CA TYR A 57 11.33 -3.90 -7.65
C TYR A 57 10.11 -2.96 -7.64
N LEU A 58 10.00 -2.09 -8.65
CA LEU A 58 8.90 -1.14 -8.77
C LEU A 58 7.56 -1.84 -8.97
N VAL A 59 7.50 -2.86 -9.85
CA VAL A 59 6.30 -3.65 -10.10
C VAL A 59 5.86 -4.39 -8.85
N ASN A 60 6.77 -5.02 -8.11
CA ASN A 60 6.43 -5.69 -6.86
C ASN A 60 5.80 -4.71 -5.86
N ASN A 61 6.42 -3.54 -5.66
CA ASN A 61 5.89 -2.51 -4.77
C ASN A 61 4.55 -1.92 -5.26
N PHE A 62 4.38 -1.75 -6.56
CA PHE A 62 3.13 -1.32 -7.18
C PHE A 62 2.00 -2.30 -6.87
N LEU A 63 2.24 -3.61 -7.06
CA LEU A 63 1.26 -4.66 -6.76
C LEU A 63 0.91 -4.69 -5.27
N ILE A 64 1.89 -4.53 -4.37
CA ILE A 64 1.62 -4.46 -2.92
C ILE A 64 0.72 -3.29 -2.57
N CYS A 65 0.98 -2.12 -3.16
CA CYS A 65 0.14 -0.94 -2.95
C CYS A 65 -1.29 -1.14 -3.49
N LEU A 66 -1.43 -1.79 -4.64
CA LEU A 66 -2.74 -2.18 -5.19
C LEU A 66 -3.47 -3.16 -4.27
N MET A 67 -2.77 -4.14 -3.70
CA MET A 67 -3.38 -5.09 -2.75
C MET A 67 -3.90 -4.39 -1.50
N LEU A 68 -3.18 -3.40 -0.96
CA LEU A 68 -3.68 -2.59 0.16
C LEU A 68 -4.93 -1.78 -0.21
N LEU A 69 -5.00 -1.24 -1.42
CA LEU A 69 -6.18 -0.54 -1.92
C LEU A 69 -7.36 -1.50 -2.12
N TRP A 70 -7.10 -2.68 -2.67
CA TRP A 70 -8.10 -3.72 -2.87
C TRP A 70 -8.62 -4.24 -1.53
N HIS A 71 -7.74 -4.48 -0.57
CA HIS A 71 -8.10 -4.90 0.79
C HIS A 71 -9.10 -3.93 1.44
N LEU A 72 -8.81 -2.61 1.44
CA LEU A 72 -9.76 -1.61 1.96
C LEU A 72 -11.06 -1.54 1.14
N THR A 73 -10.96 -1.66 -0.19
CA THR A 73 -12.13 -1.59 -1.08
C THR A 73 -13.07 -2.78 -0.89
N TYR A 74 -12.51 -3.97 -0.76
CA TYR A 74 -13.25 -5.19 -0.49
C TYR A 74 -13.86 -5.18 0.91
N ALA A 75 -13.09 -4.80 1.94
CA ALA A 75 -13.58 -4.69 3.30
C ALA A 75 -14.72 -3.65 3.43
N SER A 76 -14.61 -2.51 2.73
CA SER A 76 -15.63 -1.45 2.77
C SER A 76 -16.85 -1.72 1.89
N LYS A 77 -16.81 -2.73 1.03
CA LYS A 77 -17.93 -3.05 0.14
C LYS A 77 -19.16 -3.42 0.97
N ASN A 78 -20.26 -2.71 0.74
CA ASN A 78 -21.55 -2.88 1.43
C ASN A 78 -21.50 -2.72 2.96
N ARG A 79 -20.43 -2.11 3.52
CA ARG A 79 -20.19 -1.95 4.97
C ARG A 79 -20.29 -3.24 5.81
N ARG A 80 -20.31 -4.42 5.20
CA ARG A 80 -20.55 -5.70 5.91
C ARG A 80 -19.42 -6.09 6.86
N LEU A 81 -18.21 -5.62 6.59
CA LEU A 81 -16.99 -6.04 7.31
C LEU A 81 -16.37 -4.90 8.13
N ILE A 82 -16.82 -3.65 7.96
CA ILE A 82 -16.25 -2.47 8.63
C ILE A 82 -17.23 -1.97 9.70
N ASN A 83 -16.71 -1.34 10.76
CA ASN A 83 -17.52 -0.70 11.79
C ASN A 83 -18.44 0.40 11.20
N ASP A 84 -19.73 0.33 11.49
CA ASP A 84 -20.75 1.27 11.02
C ASP A 84 -20.51 2.72 11.48
N ASN A 85 -19.74 2.91 12.55
CA ASN A 85 -19.38 4.24 13.09
C ASN A 85 -18.39 5.02 12.21
N ILE A 86 -17.85 4.42 11.14
CA ILE A 86 -16.88 5.08 10.26
C ILE A 86 -17.62 5.79 9.11
N PRO A 87 -17.50 7.13 8.98
CA PRO A 87 -18.15 7.87 7.91
C PRO A 87 -17.63 7.47 6.52
N GLU A 88 -18.52 7.39 5.54
CA GLU A 88 -18.16 7.08 4.14
C GLU A 88 -17.12 8.03 3.52
N PRO A 89 -17.19 9.35 3.76
CA PRO A 89 -16.15 10.28 3.29
C PRO A 89 -14.77 9.94 3.83
N MET A 90 -14.70 9.39 5.04
CA MET A 90 -13.46 8.92 5.65
C MET A 90 -12.88 7.78 4.83
N ILE A 91 -13.69 6.75 4.54
CA ILE A 91 -13.27 5.58 3.74
C ILE A 91 -12.82 6.01 2.35
N ARG A 92 -13.57 6.90 1.69
CA ARG A 92 -13.21 7.43 0.36
C ARG A 92 -11.86 8.17 0.40
N ARG A 93 -11.64 8.99 1.42
CA ARG A 93 -10.34 9.67 1.61
C ARG A 93 -9.21 8.68 1.87
N GLY A 94 -9.47 7.60 2.61
CA GLY A 94 -8.53 6.49 2.78
C GLY A 94 -8.14 5.86 1.45
N LYS A 95 -9.13 5.53 0.59
CA LYS A 95 -8.88 4.99 -0.75
C LYS A 95 -8.07 5.94 -1.62
N LEU A 96 -8.42 7.23 -1.65
CA LEU A 96 -7.68 8.25 -2.41
C LEU A 96 -6.23 8.38 -1.93
N LEU A 97 -6.02 8.39 -0.62
CA LEU A 97 -4.68 8.36 -0.06
C LEU A 97 -3.96 7.09 -0.47
N LEU A 98 -4.56 5.90 -0.35
CA LEU A 98 -3.91 4.65 -0.75
C LEU A 98 -3.55 4.63 -2.24
N LEU A 99 -4.34 5.29 -3.10
CA LEU A 99 -4.12 5.38 -4.55
C LEU A 99 -2.89 6.23 -4.93
N SER A 100 -2.43 7.15 -4.07
CA SER A 100 -1.24 7.96 -4.38
C SER A 100 0.05 7.12 -4.45
N SER A 101 0.20 6.07 -3.62
CA SER A 101 1.40 5.22 -3.67
C SER A 101 1.51 4.42 -5.00
N PRO A 102 0.48 3.66 -5.44
CA PRO A 102 0.51 2.99 -6.73
C PRO A 102 0.77 3.95 -7.89
N LEU A 103 0.19 5.16 -7.86
CA LEU A 103 0.38 6.13 -8.94
C LEU A 103 1.84 6.59 -9.03
N LEU A 104 2.49 6.85 -7.88
CA LEU A 104 3.91 7.18 -7.84
C LEU A 104 4.78 6.04 -8.39
N PHE A 105 4.49 4.78 -8.01
CA PHE A 105 5.21 3.63 -8.55
C PHE A 105 4.97 3.45 -10.04
N LEU A 106 3.75 3.67 -10.53
CA LEU A 106 3.43 3.59 -11.95
C LEU A 106 4.21 4.63 -12.76
N ILE A 107 4.28 5.88 -12.27
CA ILE A 107 5.08 6.93 -12.91
C ILE A 107 6.57 6.55 -12.90
N ALA A 108 7.08 6.03 -11.77
CA ALA A 108 8.46 5.57 -11.68
C ALA A 108 8.75 4.41 -12.67
N ILE A 109 7.82 3.49 -12.85
CA ILE A 109 7.93 2.40 -13.85
C ILE A 109 8.06 2.99 -15.25
N VAL A 110 7.18 3.91 -15.64
CA VAL A 110 7.22 4.54 -16.97
C VAL A 110 8.54 5.28 -17.18
N ILE A 111 8.98 6.07 -16.19
CA ILE A 111 10.24 6.82 -16.27
C ILE A 111 11.46 5.89 -16.32
N SER A 112 11.37 4.68 -15.73
CA SER A 112 12.49 3.72 -15.74
C SER A 112 12.90 3.28 -17.15
N PHE A 113 11.98 3.32 -18.13
CA PHE A 113 12.26 3.03 -19.54
C PHE A 113 13.06 4.12 -20.24
N PHE A 114 13.03 5.36 -19.72
CA PHE A 114 13.76 6.50 -20.31
C PHE A 114 15.04 6.80 -19.54
N ASN A 115 14.99 6.76 -18.21
CA ASN A 115 16.12 7.09 -17.36
C ASN A 115 16.05 6.39 -15.99
N ILE A 116 16.93 5.40 -15.81
CA ILE A 116 17.04 4.59 -14.59
C ILE A 116 17.37 5.47 -13.37
N ARG A 117 18.25 6.48 -13.53
CA ARG A 117 18.68 7.36 -12.42
C ARG A 117 17.53 8.21 -11.89
N ILE A 118 16.73 8.80 -12.80
CA ILE A 118 15.57 9.62 -12.41
C ILE A 118 14.52 8.75 -11.73
N SER A 119 14.22 7.58 -12.30
CA SER A 119 13.26 6.64 -11.71
C SER A 119 13.70 6.18 -10.31
N PHE A 120 14.99 5.86 -10.14
CA PHE A 120 15.54 5.53 -8.83
C PHE A 120 15.42 6.69 -7.84
N MET A 121 15.65 7.94 -8.28
CA MET A 121 15.49 9.12 -7.44
C MET A 121 14.04 9.35 -6.97
N MET A 122 13.04 8.94 -7.74
CA MET A 122 11.64 9.04 -7.31
C MET A 122 11.32 8.21 -6.07
N LEU A 123 12.11 7.17 -5.77
CA LEU A 123 11.93 6.38 -4.55
C LEU A 123 12.13 7.23 -3.27
N TYR A 124 12.95 8.28 -3.34
CA TYR A 124 13.14 9.22 -2.22
C TYR A 124 11.91 10.12 -1.97
N LEU A 125 10.93 10.17 -2.88
CA LEU A 125 9.68 10.90 -2.66
C LEU A 125 8.70 10.12 -1.77
N LEU A 126 8.83 8.80 -1.66
CA LEU A 126 7.92 7.95 -0.89
C LEU A 126 7.82 8.34 0.60
N PRO A 127 8.93 8.66 1.31
CA PRO A 127 8.92 9.22 2.66
C PRO A 127 7.94 10.37 2.89
N PHE A 128 7.81 11.27 1.92
CA PHE A 128 6.99 12.48 2.05
C PHE A 128 5.49 12.20 2.05
N VAL A 129 5.06 11.03 1.54
CA VAL A 129 3.65 10.63 1.58
C VAL A 129 3.26 10.07 2.95
N PHE A 130 4.22 9.61 3.77
CA PHE A 130 3.94 8.94 5.05
C PHE A 130 3.31 9.82 6.14
N PRO A 131 3.74 11.07 6.38
CA PRO A 131 3.10 11.94 7.36
C PRO A 131 1.60 12.12 7.10
N ILE A 132 1.21 12.21 5.82
CA ILE A 132 -0.18 12.35 5.40
C ILE A 132 -1.00 11.11 5.80
N TYR A 133 -0.44 9.91 5.60
CA TYR A 133 -1.07 8.67 6.03
C TYR A 133 -1.17 8.56 7.56
N HIS A 134 -0.12 8.98 8.29
CA HIS A 134 -0.11 8.92 9.75
C HIS A 134 -1.20 9.80 10.38
N ILE A 135 -1.37 11.03 9.87
CA ILE A 135 -2.43 11.95 10.33
C ILE A 135 -3.82 11.35 10.07
N TYR A 136 -4.00 10.70 8.91
CA TYR A 136 -5.25 10.05 8.56
C TYR A 136 -5.57 8.85 9.47
N ASP A 137 -4.59 7.98 9.76
CA ASP A 137 -4.77 6.85 10.69
C ASP A 137 -5.14 7.33 12.10
N LYS A 138 -4.48 8.39 12.60
CA LYS A 138 -4.81 8.99 13.90
C LYS A 138 -6.26 9.50 13.95
N LYS A 139 -6.76 10.11 12.87
CA LYS A 139 -8.17 10.51 12.77
C LYS A 139 -9.11 9.29 12.75
N MET A 140 -8.77 8.24 12.00
CA MET A 140 -9.53 6.97 11.94
C MET A 140 -9.73 6.35 13.31
N ARG A 141 -8.66 6.28 14.13
CA ARG A 141 -8.72 5.72 15.49
C ARG A 141 -9.67 6.47 16.42
N LYS A 142 -9.85 7.79 16.28
CA LYS A 142 -10.78 8.57 17.12
C LYS A 142 -12.24 8.12 16.96
N TYR A 143 -12.64 7.65 15.77
CA TYR A 143 -13.99 7.12 15.53
C TYR A 143 -14.20 5.72 16.13
N LYS A 144 -13.13 5.05 16.57
CA LYS A 144 -13.16 3.73 17.21
C LYS A 144 -13.44 3.79 18.72
N VAL A 145 -13.10 4.91 19.38
CA VAL A 145 -13.15 5.08 20.84
C VAL A 145 -14.47 5.65 21.34
N LYS A 146 -15.28 6.26 20.46
CA LYS A 146 -16.66 6.65 20.81
C LYS A 146 -17.52 5.39 20.89
N LYS A 147 -17.56 4.79 22.07
CA LYS A 147 -18.46 3.72 22.48
C LYS A 147 -19.33 4.27 23.61
#